data_AF-A0A2E1JIB9-F1
#
_entry.id   AF-A0A2E1JIB9-F1
#
_cell.length_a   1.000
_cell.length_b   1.000
_cell.length_c   1.000
_cell.angle_alpha   90.00
_cell.angle_beta   90.00
_cell.angle_gamma   90.00
#
_symmetry.space_group_name_H-M   'P 1'
#
loop_
_entity.id
_entity.type
_entity.pdbx_description
1 polymer ?
#
loop_
_entity_poly.entity_id
_entity_poly.type
_entity_poly.pdbx_seq_one_letter_code
_entity_poly.pdbx_strand_id
1 'polypeptide(L)' 'MFDIGLLELLLIAVVSLLVLGPEKLPGAVRSGAKTIYWFKRQASSAKEEINKAFDLNEVYQDSRNEKILEDIEEDKG' A
#
# COMPACT_ATOMS: atom_id res chain seq x y z
N MET A 1 -8.81 15.82 -7.25
CA MET A 1 -10.18 16.35 -7.40
C MET A 1 -11.16 15.33 -6.83
N PHE A 2 -11.32 15.35 -5.52
CA PHE A 2 -12.45 14.73 -4.82
C PHE A 2 -13.05 15.86 -3.99
N ASP A 3 -13.82 16.72 -4.65
CA ASP A 3 -14.58 17.77 -3.98
C ASP A 3 -15.84 17.15 -3.36
N ILE A 4 -15.65 16.12 -2.51
CA ILE A 4 -16.77 15.50 -1.79
C ILE A 4 -17.06 16.36 -0.56
N GLY A 5 -18.13 17.14 -0.68
CA GLY A 5 -18.69 17.92 0.40
C GLY A 5 -19.43 17.06 1.42
N LEU A 6 -19.71 17.67 2.59
CA LEU A 6 -20.42 17.04 3.69
C LEU A 6 -21.82 16.53 3.26
N LEU A 7 -22.50 17.26 2.37
CA LEU A 7 -23.80 16.90 1.82
C LEU A 7 -23.75 15.68 0.89
N GLU A 8 -22.71 15.55 0.06
CA GLU A 8 -22.56 14.41 -0.84
C GLU A 8 -22.26 13.14 -0.06
N LEU A 9 -21.44 13.24 0.99
CA LEU A 9 -21.19 12.14 1.92
C LEU A 9 -22.49 11.67 2.60
N LEU A 10 -23.34 12.62 3.02
CA LEU A 10 -24.64 12.31 3.61
C LEU A 10 -25.57 11.61 2.61
N LEU A 11 -25.63 12.11 1.37
CA LEU A 11 -26.42 11.48 0.31
C LEU A 11 -25.98 10.03 0.07
N ILE A 12 -24.66 9.79 -0.05
CA ILE A 12 -24.09 8.46 -0.24
C ILE A 12 -24.42 7.56 0.96
N ALA A 13 -24.35 8.08 2.19
CA ALA A 13 -24.70 7.33 3.39
C ALA A 13 -26.18 6.91 3.36
N VAL A 14 -27.09 7.82 3.03
CA VAL A 14 -28.53 7.52 2.92
C VAL A 14 -28.79 6.48 1.84
N VAL A 15 -28.22 6.64 0.64
CA VAL A 15 -28.37 5.66 -0.46
C VAL A 15 -27.83 4.29 -0.07
N SER A 16 -26.65 4.24 0.56
CA SER A 16 -26.04 2.99 1.02
C SER A 16 -26.92 2.28 2.06
N LEU A 17 -27.52 3.03 2.98
CA LEU A 17 -28.45 2.51 3.96
C LEU A 17 -29.74 1.99 3.32
N LEU A 18 -30.24 2.61 2.26
CA LEU A 18 -31.44 2.13 1.55
C LEU A 18 -31.16 0.86 0.73
N VAL A 19 -30.03 0.80 0.03
CA VAL A 19 -29.69 -0.35 -0.83
C VAL A 19 -29.31 -1.57 -0.01
N LEU A 20 -28.44 -1.40 0.99
CA LEU A 20 -27.92 -2.52 1.77
C LEU A 20 -28.74 -2.79 3.03
N GLY A 21 -29.35 -1.75 3.60
CA GLY A 21 -30.00 -1.78 4.91
C GLY A 21 -29.04 -1.38 6.04
N PRO A 22 -29.50 -0.61 7.05
CA PRO A 22 -28.68 -0.19 8.20
C PRO A 22 -28.09 -1.36 8.99
N GLU A 23 -28.81 -2.48 9.05
CA GLU A 23 -28.38 -3.65 9.80
C GLU A 23 -27.30 -4.47 9.07
N LYS A 24 -27.30 -4.46 7.73
CA LYS A 24 -26.36 -5.25 6.92
C LYS A 24 -25.10 -4.48 6.55
N LEU A 25 -25.15 -3.15 6.55
CA LEU A 25 -24.00 -2.26 6.33
C LEU A 25 -22.79 -2.59 7.24
N PRO A 26 -22.93 -2.69 8.58
CA PRO A 26 -21.80 -3.06 9.44
C PRO A 26 -21.29 -4.47 9.17
N GLY A 27 -22.17 -5.41 8.80
CA GLY A 27 -21.78 -6.78 8.44
C GLY A 27 -20.98 -6.85 7.14
N ALA A 28 -21.39 -6.10 6.12
CA ALA A 28 -20.72 -6.01 4.83
C ALA A 28 -19.34 -5.35 4.96
N VAL A 29 -19.23 -4.25 5.72
CA VAL A 29 -17.96 -3.58 6.00
C VAL A 29 -17.00 -4.53 6.72
N ARG A 30 -17.44 -5.22 7.77
CA ARG A 30 -16.61 -6.19 8.49
C ARG A 30 -16.11 -7.32 7.60
N SER A 31 -16.99 -7.85 6.75
CA SER A 31 -16.66 -8.95 5.84
C SER A 31 -15.67 -8.51 4.76
N GLY A 32 -15.93 -7.38 4.10
CA GLY A 32 -15.03 -6.81 3.09
C GLY A 32 -13.67 -6.42 3.69
N ALA A 33 -13.67 -5.78 4.87
CA ALA A 33 -12.46 -5.41 5.57
C ALA A 33 -11.60 -6.62 5.94
N LYS A 34 -12.23 -7.73 6.37
CA LYS A 34 -11.52 -8.98 6.69
C LYS A 34 -10.78 -9.54 5.47
N THR A 35 -11.40 -9.53 4.28
CA THR A 35 -10.78 -10.00 3.04
C THR A 35 -9.60 -9.12 2.63
N ILE A 36 -9.77 -7.79 2.67
CA ILE A 36 -8.69 -6.84 2.37
C ILE A 36 -7.55 -7.00 3.38
N TYR A 37 -7.86 -7.16 4.68
CA TYR A 37 -6.87 -7.35 5.72
C TYR A 37 -6.07 -8.64 5.53
N TRP A 38 -6.75 -9.74 5.22
CA TRP A 38 -6.08 -11.02 4.93
C TRP A 38 -5.18 -10.94 3.70
N PHE A 39 -5.66 -10.30 2.62
CA PHE A 39 -4.86 -10.09 1.42
C PHE A 39 -3.63 -9.22 1.69
N LYS A 40 -3.80 -8.11 2.42
CA LYS A 40 -2.70 -7.22 2.83
C LYS A 40 -1.68 -7.98 3.68
N ARG A 41 -2.14 -8.84 4.61
CA ARG A 41 -1.25 -9.65 5.46
C ARG A 41 -0.44 -10.63 4.63
N GLN A 42 -1.06 -11.33 3.69
CA GLN A 42 -0.32 -12.22 2.78
C GLN A 42 0.69 -11.48 1.91
N ALA A 43 0.32 -10.32 1.35
CA ALA A 43 1.24 -9.49 0.59
C ALA A 43 2.41 -8.99 1.45
N SER A 44 2.17 -8.70 2.72
CA SER A 44 3.20 -8.32 3.68
C SER A 44 4.14 -9.49 3.99
N SER A 45 3.61 -10.69 4.23
CA SER A 45 4.41 -11.89 4.48
C SER A 45 5.24 -12.29 3.25
N ALA A 46 4.66 -12.22 2.04
CA ALA A 46 5.40 -12.46 0.80
C ALA A 46 6.50 -11.41 0.59
N LYS A 47 6.23 -10.13 0.86
CA LYS A 47 7.26 -9.07 0.86
C LYS A 47 8.34 -9.33 1.90
N GLU A 48 8.00 -9.85 3.08
CA GLU A 48 8.96 -10.15 4.14
C GLU A 48 9.84 -11.36 3.78
N GLU A 49 9.27 -12.40 3.19
CA GLU A 49 10.02 -13.56 2.67
C GLU A 49 10.92 -13.18 1.48
N ILE A 50 10.41 -12.36 0.56
CA ILE A 50 11.18 -11.77 -0.54
C ILE A 50 12.29 -10.90 0.04
N ASN A 51 12.00 -9.94 0.94
CA ASN A 51 13.04 -9.15 1.59
C ASN A 51 14.04 -10.05 2.30
N LYS A 52 13.65 -11.10 3.01
CA LYS A 52 14.60 -12.01 3.66
C LYS A 52 15.47 -12.80 2.66
N ALA A 53 14.95 -13.07 1.46
CA ALA A 53 15.69 -13.72 0.38
C ALA A 53 16.55 -12.73 -0.44
N PHE A 54 16.13 -11.48 -0.58
CA PHE A 54 16.76 -10.40 -1.37
C PHE A 54 17.56 -9.39 -0.53
N ASP A 55 17.47 -9.43 0.81
CA ASP A 55 18.40 -8.82 1.79
C ASP A 55 19.78 -9.51 1.74
N LEU A 56 19.92 -10.49 0.84
CA LEU A 56 21.17 -10.81 0.19
C LEU A 56 21.42 -9.81 -0.96
N ASN A 57 21.90 -8.62 -0.59
CA ASN A 57 22.95 -7.86 -1.29
C ASN A 57 22.72 -6.94 -2.51
N GLU A 58 21.59 -6.85 -3.21
CA GLU A 58 21.65 -6.19 -4.54
C GLU A 58 21.15 -4.73 -4.60
N VAL A 59 20.05 -4.35 -3.95
CA VAL A 59 19.47 -3.00 -4.18
C VAL A 59 20.28 -1.86 -3.55
N TYR A 60 21.11 -2.14 -2.54
CA TYR A 60 21.96 -1.13 -1.90
C TYR A 60 23.39 -1.08 -2.44
N GLN A 61 23.84 -2.02 -3.27
CA GLN A 61 25.22 -2.03 -3.79
C GLN A 61 25.35 -1.23 -5.08
N ASP A 62 24.36 -1.27 -5.98
CA ASP A 62 24.47 -0.60 -7.28
C ASP A 62 24.58 0.92 -7.13
N SER A 63 23.75 1.56 -6.31
CA SER A 63 23.82 3.02 -6.11
C SER A 63 25.02 3.52 -5.27
N ARG A 64 25.77 2.63 -4.60
CA ARG A 64 26.98 3.01 -3.85
C ARG A 64 28.25 2.78 -4.67
N ASN A 65 28.27 1.72 -5.48
CA ASN A 65 29.40 1.48 -6.39
C ASN A 65 29.44 2.53 -7.50
N GLU A 66 28.30 2.95 -8.03
CA GLU A 66 28.23 4.01 -9.05
C GLU A 66 28.84 5.33 -8.56
N LYS A 67 28.54 5.74 -7.32
CA LYS A 67 29.12 6.97 -6.72
C LYS A 67 30.61 6.87 -6.43
N ILE A 68 31.09 5.71 -5.99
CA ILE A 68 32.52 5.51 -5.70
C ILE A 68 33.34 5.48 -6.99
N LEU A 69 32.77 4.97 -8.09
CA LEU A 69 33.40 5.01 -9.42
C LEU A 69 33.48 6.44 -9.96
N GLU A 70 32.43 7.25 -9.79
CA GLU A 70 32.42 8.68 -10.16
C GLU A 70 33.49 9.48 -9.37
N ASP A 71 33.57 9.28 -8.05
CA ASP A 71 34.53 10.00 -7.19
C ASP A 71 35.99 9.62 -7.48
N ILE A 72 36.26 8.38 -7.91
CA ILE A 72 37.62 7.91 -8.27
C ILE A 72 38.04 8.37 -9.67
N GLU A 73 37.09 8.59 -10.58
CA GLU A 73 37.36 9.16 -11.91
C GLU A 73 37.62 10.67 -11.83
N GLU A 74 36.96 11.41 -10.92
CA GLU A 74 37.23 12.83 -10.70
C GLU A 74 38.60 13.12 -10.05
N ASP A 75 39.10 12.26 -9.15
CA ASP A 75 40.39 12.46 -8.46
C ASP A 75 41.62 12.10 -9.33
N LYS A 76 41.41 11.48 -10.50
CA LYS A 76 42.47 11.13 -11.45
C LYS A 76 42.63 12.11 -12.63
N GLY A 77 41.85 13.20 -12.66
CA GLY A 77 41.89 14.26 -13.67
C GLY A 77 42.80 15.43 -13.31
#